data_AF-A0A2V6Q328-F1
#
_entry.id   AF-A0A2V6Q328-F1
#
_cell.length_a   1.000
_cell.length_b   1.000
_cell.length_c   1.000
_cell.angle_alpha   90.00
_cell.angle_beta   90.00
_cell.angle_gamma   90.00
#
_symmetry.space_group_name_H-M   'P 1'
#
loop_
_entity.id
_entity.type
_entity.pdbx_description
1 polymer ?
#
loop_
_entity_poly.entity_id
_entity_poly.type
_entity_poly.pdbx_seq_one_letter_code
_entity_poly.pdbx_strand_id
1 'polypeptide(L)' 'MIVCLCRGVSERDVLRVMAMGAGTPDAITVACGAGGDCGACTVLLADLLAEGEAAAVGAGARP' A
#
# COMPACT_ATOMS: atom_id res chain seq x y z
N MET A 1 -6.27 -5.50 8.69
CA MET A 1 -7.73 -5.28 8.40
C MET A 1 -8.04 -5.41 6.90
N ILE A 2 -9.30 -5.33 6.46
CA ILE A 2 -9.62 -5.11 5.02
C ILE A 2 -9.43 -3.63 4.71
N VAL A 3 -8.59 -3.33 3.72
CA VAL A 3 -8.26 -1.96 3.29
C VAL A 3 -9.15 -1.55 2.13
N CYS A 4 -9.31 -2.40 1.11
CA CYS A 4 -10.16 -2.12 -0.04
C CYS A 4 -11.33 -3.10 -0.11
N LEU A 5 -12.54 -2.60 0.11
CA LEU A 5 -13.75 -3.44 0.06
C LEU A 5 -14.12 -3.86 -1.37
N CYS A 6 -13.89 -3.01 -2.37
CA CYS A 6 -14.21 -3.31 -3.78
C CYS A 6 -13.45 -4.53 -4.31
N ARG A 7 -12.19 -4.68 -3.90
CA ARG A 7 -11.27 -5.74 -4.36
C ARG A 7 -11.02 -6.82 -3.30
N GLY A 8 -11.59 -6.68 -2.10
CA GLY A 8 -11.35 -7.59 -0.98
C GLY A 8 -9.89 -7.63 -0.51
N VAL A 9 -9.16 -6.51 -0.65
CA VAL A 9 -7.71 -6.46 -0.36
C VAL A 9 -7.51 -6.16 1.12
N SER A 10 -6.72 -7.00 1.79
CA SER A 10 -6.33 -6.78 3.18
C SER A 10 -5.06 -5.94 3.31
N GLU A 11 -4.88 -5.35 4.47
CA GLU A 11 -3.65 -4.67 4.86
C GLU A 11 -2.42 -5.56 4.69
N ARG A 12 -2.53 -6.87 4.99
CA ARG A 12 -1.44 -7.83 4.78
C ARG A 12 -1.10 -7.98 3.30
N ASP A 13 -2.08 -7.90 2.42
CA ASP A 13 -1.86 -7.95 0.97
C ASP A 13 -1.19 -6.67 0.47
N VAL A 14 -1.59 -5.51 1.01
CA VAL A 14 -0.93 -4.21 0.75
C VAL A 14 0.53 -4.24 1.20
N LEU A 15 0.81 -4.67 2.43
CA LEU A 15 2.17 -4.80 2.94
C LEU A 15 3.01 -5.79 2.14
N ARG A 16 2.41 -6.89 1.65
CA ARG A 16 3.09 -7.84 0.77
C ARG A 16 3.50 -7.18 -0.54
N VAL A 17 2.63 -6.41 -1.20
CA VAL A 17 3.00 -5.72 -2.45
C VAL A 17 4.02 -4.61 -2.21
N MET A 18 3.94 -3.90 -1.07
CA MET A 18 4.96 -2.94 -0.68
C MET A 18 6.34 -3.58 -0.47
N ALA A 19 6.38 -4.75 0.18
CA ALA A 19 7.61 -5.54 0.34
C ALA A 19 8.20 -6.01 -1.00
N MET A 20 7.35 -6.24 -2.01
CA MET A 20 7.78 -6.55 -3.38
C MET A 20 8.24 -5.32 -4.17
N GLY A 21 8.11 -4.11 -3.62
CA GLY A 21 8.62 -2.87 -4.23
C GLY A 21 7.54 -1.83 -4.60
N ALA A 22 6.27 -2.07 -4.30
CA ALA A 22 5.23 -1.08 -4.54
C ALA A 22 5.34 0.09 -3.52
N GLY A 23 6.05 1.16 -3.91
CA GLY A 23 6.26 2.35 -3.09
C GLY A 23 5.31 3.51 -3.38
N THR A 24 4.34 3.34 -4.26
CA THR A 24 3.38 4.40 -4.62
C THR A 24 1.95 3.85 -4.71
N PRO A 25 0.91 4.69 -4.56
CA PRO A 25 -0.48 4.25 -4.71
C PRO A 25 -0.76 3.61 -6.09
N ASP A 26 -0.15 4.14 -7.15
CA ASP A 26 -0.26 3.58 -8.50
C ASP A 26 0.38 2.20 -8.59
N ALA A 27 1.57 2.01 -7.99
CA ALA A 27 2.23 0.71 -7.97
C ALA A 27 1.41 -0.33 -7.18
N ILE A 28 0.78 0.07 -6.07
CA ILE A 28 -0.15 -0.78 -5.31
C ILE A 28 -1.37 -1.13 -6.18
N THR A 29 -1.95 -0.14 -6.87
CA THR A 29 -3.10 -0.35 -7.76
C THR A 29 -2.76 -1.35 -8.87
N VAL A 30 -1.58 -1.24 -9.49
CA VAL A 30 -1.11 -2.19 -10.51
C VAL A 30 -0.89 -3.59 -9.92
N ALA A 31 -0.34 -3.68 -8.71
CA ALA A 31 0.03 -4.95 -8.09
C ALA A 31 -1.17 -5.75 -7.53
N CYS A 32 -2.17 -5.08 -6.93
CA CYS A 32 -3.30 -5.75 -6.28
C CYS A 32 -4.67 -5.11 -6.53
N GLY A 33 -4.76 -4.03 -7.30
CA GLY A 33 -6.02 -3.36 -7.66
C GLY A 33 -6.60 -2.44 -6.59
N ALA A 34 -6.04 -2.39 -5.38
CA ALA A 34 -6.52 -1.48 -4.33
C ALA A 34 -6.35 -0.02 -4.76
N GLY A 35 -7.37 0.80 -4.54
CA GLY A 35 -7.38 2.22 -4.96
C GLY A 35 -7.89 2.46 -6.38
N GLY A 36 -8.07 1.43 -7.21
CA GLY A 36 -8.46 1.55 -8.62
C GLY A 36 -9.96 1.65 -8.93
N ASP A 37 -10.84 1.57 -7.91
CA ASP A 37 -12.29 1.59 -8.08
C ASP A 37 -12.94 2.84 -7.44
N CYS A 38 -13.61 2.71 -6.30
CA CYS A 38 -14.33 3.82 -5.66
C CYS A 38 -13.44 4.84 -4.94
N GLY A 39 -12.15 4.57 -4.78
CA GLY A 39 -11.18 5.45 -4.13
C GLY A 39 -11.30 5.57 -2.61
N ALA A 40 -12.30 4.97 -1.94
CA ALA A 40 -12.51 5.15 -0.49
C ALA A 40 -11.32 4.69 0.39
N CYS A 41 -10.50 3.77 -0.13
CA CYS A 41 -9.33 3.23 0.56
C CYS A 41 -8.03 4.02 0.33
N THR A 42 -8.02 5.07 -0.50
CA THR A 42 -6.78 5.76 -0.91
C THR A 42 -6.09 6.48 0.24
N VAL A 43 -6.84 7.10 1.16
CA VAL A 43 -6.28 7.73 2.36
C VAL A 43 -5.55 6.69 3.21
N LEU A 44 -6.19 5.55 3.45
CA LEU A 44 -5.60 4.46 4.23
C LEU A 44 -4.38 3.83 3.52
N LEU A 45 -4.40 3.74 2.18
CA LEU A 45 -3.22 3.32 1.41
C LEU A 45 -2.06 4.31 1.56
N ALA A 46 -2.34 5.61 1.57
CA ALA A 46 -1.31 6.64 1.79
C ALA A 46 -0.73 6.58 3.20
N ASP A 47 -1.55 6.34 4.22
CA ASP A 47 -1.10 6.17 5.60
C ASP A 47 -0.17 4.95 5.72
N LEU A 48 -0.54 3.80 5.14
CA LEU A 48 0.28 2.59 5.14
C LEU A 48 1.62 2.81 4.41
N LEU A 49 1.62 3.54 3.29
CA LEU A 49 2.83 3.91 2.57
C LEU A 49 3.75 4.79 3.42
N ALA A 50 3.19 5.83 4.05
CA ALA A 50 3.94 6.73 4.91
C ALA A 50 4.51 6.01 6.15
N GLU A 51 3.75 5.10 6.76
CA GLU A 51 4.23 4.23 7.84
C GLU A 51 5.38 3.32 7.36
N GLY A 52 5.26 2.75 6.16
CA GLY A 52 6.29 1.93 5.54
C GLY A 52 7.57 2.71 5.22
N GLU A 53 7.46 3.96 4.78
CA GLU A 53 8.59 4.87 4.57
C GLU A 53 9.24 5.27 5.89
N ALA A 54 8.47 5.59 6.92
CA ALA A 54 8.99 5.89 8.25
C ALA A 54 9.75 4.70 8.85
N ALA A 55 9.23 3.47 8.67
CA ALA A 55 9.91 2.24 9.05
C ALA A 55 11.20 2.01 8.23
N ALA A 56 11.20 2.34 6.93
CA ALA A 56 12.37 2.23 6.07
C ALA A 56 13.46 3.27 6.40
N VAL A 57 13.08 4.50 6.77
CA VAL A 57 14.02 5.57 7.21
C VAL A 57 14.78 5.17 8.48
N GLY A 58 14.20 4.32 9.34
CA GLY A 58 14.89 3.71 10.48
C GLY A 58 15.75 2.48 10.15
N ALA A 59 15.51 1.81 9.00
CA ALA A 59 16.11 0.53 8.64
C ALA A 59 17.22 0.61 7.56
N GLY A 60 17.41 1.78 6.94
CA GLY A 60 18.45 2.00 5.95
C GLY A 60 17.88 2.36 4.58
N ALA A 61 18.43 3.41 4.00
CA ALA A 61 18.13 3.96 2.69
C ALA A 61 17.88 2.88 1.62
N ARG A 62 16.77 3.02 0.88
CA ARG A 62 16.60 2.39 -0.43
C ARG A 62 17.31 3.30 -1.47
N PRO A 63 18.15 2.74 -2.37
CA PRO A 63 18.96 3.51 -3.33
C PRO A 63 18.12 4.22 -4.40
#